data_AF-A0A3N9NCM4-F1
#
_entry.id   AF-A0A3N9NCM4-F1
#
_cell.length_a   1.000
_cell.length_b   1.000
_cell.length_c   1.000
_cell.angle_alpha   90.00
_cell.angle_beta   90.00
_cell.angle_gamma   90.00
#
_symmetry.space_group_name_H-M   'P 1'
#
loop_
_entity.id
_entity.type
_entity.pdbx_description
1 polymer ?
#
loop_
_entity_poly.entity_id
_entity_poly.type
_entity_poly.pdbx_seq_one_letter_code
_entity_poly.pdbx_strand_id
1 'polypeptide(L)'
;MKIILLISPLFLLVFYISASGQLSPGDLHRSHEAYEGIRNCSLCHGIGQKIKAENCLECHKLLAERIRSKEGLHANPGYNDCQTCHVEHHGRDFDLIWWKNGQENFDHSLTGFTLNGKHTQLKCRDCHQAQFILEKDKLRQQNKDLNRTFLGLQQMCLNCHRDEHRAQLSSKCL
;
A
#
# COMPACT_ATOMS: atom_id res chain seq x y z
N MET A 1 26.45 69.27 -9.66
CA MET A 1 27.50 68.28 -10.00
C MET A 1 27.43 67.18 -8.95
N LYS A 2 27.15 65.94 -9.39
CA LYS A 2 27.30 64.62 -8.74
C LYS A 2 27.18 64.47 -7.20
N ILE A 3 26.20 63.64 -6.80
CA ILE A 3 26.27 62.48 -5.87
C ILE A 3 26.58 62.88 -4.40
N ILE A 4 25.88 62.42 -3.37
CA ILE A 4 25.97 61.08 -2.77
C ILE A 4 24.68 60.82 -1.98
N LEU A 5 23.88 59.84 -2.42
CA LEU A 5 22.86 59.22 -1.58
C LEU A 5 23.61 58.40 -0.52
N LEU A 6 23.65 58.89 0.72
CA LEU A 6 24.09 58.14 1.89
C LEU A 6 23.02 57.10 2.22
N ILE A 7 23.09 55.95 1.54
CA ILE A 7 22.28 54.78 1.87
C ILE A 7 22.87 54.23 3.18
N SER A 8 22.18 54.48 4.28
CA SER A 8 22.54 53.96 5.61
C SER A 8 22.71 52.43 5.55
N PRO A 9 23.78 51.85 6.11
CA PRO A 9 24.01 50.40 6.09
C PRO A 9 23.00 49.64 6.95
N LEU A 10 22.10 50.34 7.66
CA LEU A 10 21.13 49.73 8.58
C LEU A 10 20.02 48.95 7.88
N PHE A 11 19.82 49.13 6.56
CA PHE A 11 18.75 48.45 5.83
C PHE A 11 19.12 47.03 5.33
N LEU A 12 20.36 46.58 5.55
CA LEU A 12 20.84 45.27 5.07
C LEU A 12 20.64 44.12 6.07
N LEU A 13 20.11 44.37 7.28
CA LEU A 13 20.17 43.37 8.37
C LEU A 13 18.90 42.54 8.61
N VAL A 14 17.81 42.73 7.85
CA VAL A 14 16.49 42.16 8.23
C VAL A 14 15.98 41.03 7.30
N PHE A 15 16.73 40.61 6.28
CA PHE A 15 16.29 39.54 5.36
C PHE A 15 17.00 38.19 5.52
N TYR A 16 17.55 37.89 6.70
CA TYR A 16 17.91 36.51 7.08
C TYR A 16 16.72 35.83 7.78
N ILE A 17 15.55 35.84 7.16
CA ILE A 17 14.55 34.82 7.48
C ILE A 17 15.07 33.56 6.81
N SER A 18 15.66 32.67 7.60
CA SER A 18 15.99 31.31 7.19
C SER A 18 14.71 30.71 6.60
N ALA A 19 14.62 30.68 5.26
CA ALA A 19 13.68 29.84 4.56
C ALA A 19 14.12 28.40 4.85
N SER A 20 13.64 27.85 5.95
CA SER A 20 13.61 26.41 6.17
C SER A 20 12.70 25.88 5.07
N GLY A 21 13.28 25.61 3.90
CA GLY A 21 12.62 24.78 2.90
C GLY A 21 12.29 23.49 3.62
N GLN A 22 11.01 23.27 3.94
CA GLN A 22 10.55 22.00 4.45
C GLN A 22 10.62 21.02 3.28
N LEU A 23 11.83 20.51 3.04
CA LEU A 23 12.15 19.65 1.90
C LEU A 23 11.47 18.29 2.02
N SER A 24 11.15 17.87 3.26
CA SER A 24 10.41 16.65 3.53
C SER A 24 9.01 16.99 4.06
N PRO A 25 7.92 16.49 3.44
CA PRO A 25 6.56 16.71 3.90
C PRO A 25 6.25 16.15 5.30
N GLY A 26 7.11 15.25 5.80
CA GLY A 26 6.94 14.55 7.07
C GLY A 26 7.73 13.23 7.06
N ASP A 27 7.76 12.57 8.22
CA ASP A 27 8.39 11.26 8.39
C ASP A 27 7.68 10.20 7.55
N LEU A 28 8.45 9.31 6.93
CA LEU A 28 7.91 8.14 6.25
C LEU A 28 7.30 7.15 7.27
N HIS A 29 6.32 6.35 6.85
CA HIS A 29 5.81 5.22 7.60
C HIS A 29 6.94 4.24 7.90
N ARG A 30 6.84 3.52 9.02
CA ARG A 30 7.87 2.58 9.51
C ARG A 30 8.32 1.56 8.46
N SER A 31 7.44 1.15 7.54
CA SER A 31 7.80 0.23 6.45
C SER A 31 8.77 0.81 5.41
N HIS A 32 8.88 2.14 5.35
CA HIS A 32 9.73 2.87 4.41
C HIS A 32 10.75 3.77 5.09
N GLU A 33 10.90 3.69 6.42
CA GLU A 33 11.84 4.53 7.19
C GLU A 33 13.29 4.44 6.67
N ALA A 34 13.68 3.27 6.15
CA ALA A 34 15.00 3.05 5.58
C ALA A 34 15.30 3.87 4.31
N TYR A 35 14.27 4.44 3.68
CA TYR A 35 14.38 5.22 2.45
C TYR A 35 14.32 6.73 2.69
N GLU A 36 14.47 7.17 3.93
CA GLU A 36 14.59 8.59 4.22
C GLU A 36 15.89 9.20 3.73
N GLY A 37 15.90 10.53 3.63
CA GLY A 37 17.05 11.30 3.21
C GLY A 37 16.89 11.90 1.81
N ILE A 38 17.52 13.06 1.61
CA ILE A 38 17.31 13.92 0.44
C ILE A 38 17.64 13.26 -0.91
N ARG A 39 18.47 12.21 -0.91
CA ARG A 39 18.86 11.47 -2.13
C ARG A 39 17.85 10.40 -2.53
N ASN A 40 16.95 10.03 -1.62
CA ASN A 40 16.05 8.90 -1.80
C ASN A 40 14.65 9.33 -2.25
N CYS A 41 14.36 10.64 -2.32
CA CYS A 41 13.08 11.16 -2.80
C CYS A 41 12.73 10.63 -4.20
N SER A 42 13.75 10.47 -5.06
CA SER A 42 13.58 9.97 -6.43
C SER A 42 13.26 8.48 -6.53
N LEU A 43 13.39 7.71 -5.43
CA LEU A 43 12.96 6.31 -5.40
C LEU A 43 11.45 6.18 -5.55
N CYS A 44 10.68 7.21 -5.14
CA CYS A 44 9.22 7.22 -5.24
C CYS A 44 8.72 8.31 -6.19
N HIS A 45 9.36 9.48 -6.22
CA HIS A 45 8.94 10.63 -7.01
C HIS A 45 9.74 10.78 -8.31
N GLY A 46 9.11 11.25 -9.38
CA GLY A 46 9.86 11.79 -10.52
C GLY A 46 10.40 13.20 -10.20
N ILE A 47 11.47 13.63 -10.87
CA ILE A 47 12.04 14.98 -10.68
C ILE A 47 10.97 16.04 -11.02
N GLY A 48 10.51 16.77 -10.00
CA GLY A 48 9.42 17.76 -10.14
C GLY A 48 8.05 17.16 -10.49
N GLN A 49 7.90 15.83 -10.39
CA GLN A 49 6.69 15.10 -10.77
C GLN A 49 6.04 14.40 -9.57
N LYS A 50 4.77 14.02 -9.76
CA LYS A 50 4.04 13.14 -8.85
C LYS A 50 4.70 11.75 -8.77
N ILE A 51 4.28 10.97 -7.78
CA ILE A 51 4.67 9.57 -7.61
C ILE A 51 4.26 8.78 -8.86
N LYS A 52 5.08 7.80 -9.23
CA LYS A 52 4.83 6.88 -10.34
C LYS A 52 4.57 5.47 -9.82
N ALA A 53 3.56 4.79 -10.34
CA ALA A 53 3.24 3.43 -9.94
C ALA A 53 4.40 2.46 -10.20
N GLU A 54 5.14 2.70 -11.29
CA GLU A 54 6.29 1.87 -11.68
C GLU A 54 7.35 1.81 -10.57
N ASN A 55 7.67 2.94 -9.95
CA ASN A 55 8.63 3.06 -8.88
C ASN A 55 8.27 2.17 -7.68
N CYS A 56 6.98 2.13 -7.31
CA CYS A 56 6.50 1.23 -6.26
C CYS A 56 6.75 -0.24 -6.65
N LEU A 57 6.47 -0.59 -7.91
CA LEU A 57 6.55 -1.97 -8.41
C LEU A 57 7.98 -2.49 -8.58
N GLU A 58 9.00 -1.62 -8.63
CA GLU A 58 10.41 -2.01 -8.62
C GLU A 58 10.78 -2.82 -7.37
N CYS A 59 10.25 -2.40 -6.22
CA CYS A 59 10.44 -3.07 -4.93
C CYS A 59 9.29 -4.05 -4.62
N HIS A 60 8.05 -3.69 -4.93
CA HIS A 60 6.87 -4.53 -4.70
C HIS A 60 6.69 -5.60 -5.79
N LYS A 61 7.74 -6.40 -6.04
CA LYS A 61 7.81 -7.40 -7.12
C LYS A 61 6.69 -8.44 -7.09
N LEU A 62 6.27 -8.88 -5.89
CA LEU A 62 5.14 -9.79 -5.75
C LEU A 62 3.83 -9.14 -6.24
N LEU A 63 3.62 -7.86 -5.94
CA LEU A 63 2.46 -7.14 -6.44
C LEU A 63 2.53 -6.97 -7.95
N ALA A 64 3.71 -6.60 -8.47
CA ALA A 64 3.95 -6.46 -9.91
C ALA A 64 3.61 -7.76 -10.67
N GLU A 65 4.03 -8.91 -10.14
CA GLU A 65 3.68 -10.21 -10.71
C GLU A 65 2.17 -10.45 -10.75
N ARG A 66 1.47 -10.19 -9.64
CA ARG A 66 0.01 -10.36 -9.58
C ARG A 66 -0.73 -9.45 -10.53
N ILE A 67 -0.29 -8.21 -10.69
CA ILE A 67 -0.85 -7.27 -11.66
C ILE A 67 -0.67 -7.81 -13.09
N ARG A 68 0.52 -8.33 -13.44
CA ARG A 68 0.79 -8.95 -14.74
C ARG A 68 -0.09 -10.18 -15.00
N SER A 69 -0.30 -11.00 -13.97
CA SER A 69 -1.19 -12.17 -14.03
C SER A 69 -2.68 -11.83 -13.94
N LYS A 70 -3.03 -10.54 -13.85
CA LYS A 70 -4.42 -10.05 -13.72
C LYS A 70 -5.15 -10.57 -12.48
N GLU A 71 -4.46 -10.69 -11.36
CA GLU A 71 -4.99 -11.28 -10.14
C GLU A 71 -5.21 -10.28 -9.00
N GLY A 72 -6.44 -10.24 -8.48
CA GLY A 72 -6.81 -9.46 -7.29
C GLY A 72 -7.07 -7.98 -7.57
N LEU A 73 -7.25 -7.19 -6.50
CA LEU A 73 -7.72 -5.80 -6.57
C LEU A 73 -6.84 -4.92 -7.47
N HIS A 74 -5.53 -4.94 -7.25
CA HIS A 74 -4.59 -4.04 -7.93
C HIS A 74 -4.39 -4.36 -9.43
N ALA A 75 -4.89 -5.50 -9.91
CA ALA A 75 -4.92 -5.77 -11.34
C ALA A 75 -5.97 -4.92 -12.08
N ASN A 76 -6.91 -4.32 -11.35
CA ASN A 76 -7.89 -3.40 -11.91
C ASN A 76 -7.20 -2.06 -12.25
N PRO A 77 -7.31 -1.55 -13.50
CA PRO A 77 -6.71 -0.29 -13.91
C PRO A 77 -7.05 0.91 -13.04
N GLY A 78 -8.20 0.91 -12.37
CA GLY A 78 -8.61 1.99 -11.45
C GLY A 78 -7.81 2.06 -10.14
N TYR A 79 -6.88 1.13 -9.91
CA TYR A 79 -6.07 1.01 -8.69
C TYR A 79 -4.56 1.19 -8.95
N ASN A 80 -4.20 1.84 -10.06
CA ASN A 80 -2.81 2.14 -10.41
C ASN A 80 -2.23 3.34 -9.64
N ASP A 81 -3.06 4.27 -9.17
CA ASP A 81 -2.64 5.41 -8.34
C ASP A 81 -2.47 5.00 -6.87
N CYS A 82 -1.33 4.35 -6.57
CA CYS A 82 -1.05 3.73 -5.27
C CYS A 82 -1.27 4.69 -4.09
N GLN A 83 -0.81 5.94 -4.24
CA GLN A 83 -0.84 6.99 -3.21
C GLN A 83 -2.26 7.44 -2.82
N THR A 84 -3.28 7.09 -3.59
CA THR A 84 -4.68 7.39 -3.26
C THR A 84 -5.12 6.62 -2.02
N CYS A 85 -4.60 5.41 -1.83
CA CYS A 85 -4.88 4.57 -0.66
C CYS A 85 -3.65 4.38 0.21
N HIS A 86 -2.45 4.25 -0.38
CA HIS A 86 -1.20 4.09 0.34
C HIS A 86 -0.58 5.45 0.66
N VAL A 87 -1.04 6.07 1.75
CA VAL A 87 -0.69 7.45 2.10
C VAL A 87 0.57 7.53 2.94
N GLU A 88 1.59 8.16 2.37
CA GLU A 88 2.92 8.29 2.96
C GLU A 88 3.14 9.69 3.56
N HIS A 89 4.21 9.91 4.32
CA HIS A 89 4.57 11.16 5.01
C HIS A 89 3.66 11.59 6.16
N HIS A 90 2.85 10.67 6.70
CA HIS A 90 1.93 10.95 7.81
C HIS A 90 2.47 10.48 9.17
N GLY A 91 3.76 10.13 9.24
CA GLY A 91 4.42 9.65 10.44
C GLY A 91 4.58 8.14 10.50
N ARG A 92 5.42 7.69 11.43
CA ARG A 92 5.90 6.30 11.53
C ARG A 92 4.79 5.26 11.68
N ASP A 93 3.77 5.61 12.45
CA ASP A 93 2.75 4.68 12.91
C ASP A 93 1.35 5.01 12.34
N PHE A 94 1.28 5.86 11.31
CA PHE A 94 0.03 6.13 10.60
C PHE A 94 -0.43 4.89 9.83
N ASP A 95 -1.74 4.68 9.74
CA ASP A 95 -2.30 3.60 8.93
C ASP A 95 -2.01 3.86 7.44
N LEU A 96 -0.98 3.19 6.92
CA LEU A 96 -0.51 3.38 5.55
C LEU A 96 -1.63 3.18 4.53
N ILE A 97 -2.62 2.32 4.80
CA ILE A 97 -3.75 2.07 3.91
C ILE A 97 -4.96 2.87 4.39
N TRP A 98 -5.27 3.94 3.67
CA TRP A 98 -6.49 4.70 3.85
C TRP A 98 -7.66 4.05 3.09
N TRP A 99 -8.65 3.58 3.85
CA TRP A 99 -9.89 3.02 3.31
C TRP A 99 -10.93 4.12 3.19
N LYS A 100 -11.16 4.62 1.97
CA LYS A 100 -12.07 5.76 1.71
C LYS A 100 -13.45 5.64 2.38
N ASN A 101 -14.01 4.43 2.41
CA ASN A 101 -15.32 4.15 2.99
C ASN A 101 -15.24 3.31 4.28
N GLY A 102 -14.07 3.21 4.92
CA GLY A 102 -13.85 2.24 5.99
C GLY A 102 -13.49 0.85 5.45
N GLN A 103 -12.69 0.12 6.22
CA GLN A 103 -12.17 -1.20 5.81
C GLN A 103 -13.29 -2.25 5.73
N GLU A 104 -14.28 -2.14 6.61
CA GLU A 104 -15.45 -3.01 6.72
C GLU A 104 -16.41 -2.90 5.53
N ASN A 105 -16.33 -1.81 4.76
CA ASN A 105 -17.16 -1.57 3.57
C ASN A 105 -16.42 -1.90 2.27
N PHE A 106 -15.32 -2.66 2.33
CA PHE A 106 -14.59 -3.07 1.15
C PHE A 106 -15.42 -4.01 0.27
N ASP A 107 -15.54 -3.66 -1.01
CA ASP A 107 -16.28 -4.46 -1.99
C ASP A 107 -15.42 -5.61 -2.55
N HIS A 108 -15.72 -6.82 -2.08
CA HIS A 108 -15.05 -8.04 -2.52
C HIS A 108 -15.31 -8.41 -3.99
N SER A 109 -16.35 -7.86 -4.63
CA SER A 109 -16.61 -8.09 -6.06
C SER A 109 -15.53 -7.47 -6.97
N LEU A 110 -14.74 -6.53 -6.42
CA LEU A 110 -13.58 -5.93 -7.08
C LEU A 110 -12.34 -6.85 -7.05
N THR A 111 -12.47 -8.03 -6.45
CA THR A 111 -11.44 -9.06 -6.37
C THR A 111 -11.83 -10.28 -7.19
N GLY A 112 -10.97 -11.31 -7.22
CA GLY A 112 -11.31 -12.59 -7.84
C GLY A 112 -12.26 -13.48 -7.00
N PHE A 113 -12.81 -12.99 -5.87
CA PHE A 113 -13.68 -13.76 -4.98
C PHE A 113 -14.82 -12.91 -4.41
N THR A 114 -16.01 -13.05 -5.00
CA THR A 114 -17.22 -12.38 -4.53
C THR A 114 -17.79 -13.10 -3.31
N LEU A 115 -18.02 -12.37 -2.22
CA LEU A 115 -18.69 -12.90 -1.04
C LEU A 115 -20.20 -12.97 -1.26
N ASN A 116 -20.80 -14.11 -0.92
CA ASN A 116 -22.24 -14.36 -1.08
C ASN A 116 -22.84 -14.99 0.19
N GLY A 117 -24.15 -14.82 0.37
CA GLY A 117 -24.90 -15.42 1.48
C GLY A 117 -24.37 -14.96 2.84
N LYS A 118 -24.14 -15.90 3.77
CA LYS A 118 -23.63 -15.60 5.11
C LYS A 118 -22.20 -15.01 5.12
N HIS A 119 -21.41 -15.22 4.06
CA HIS A 119 -20.04 -14.72 4.01
C HIS A 119 -19.95 -13.18 3.91
N THR A 120 -21.01 -12.49 3.48
CA THR A 120 -21.03 -11.03 3.38
C THR A 120 -20.98 -10.32 4.73
N GLN A 121 -21.22 -11.05 5.83
CA GLN A 121 -21.24 -10.54 7.19
C GLN A 121 -19.91 -10.80 7.94
N LEU A 122 -18.96 -11.48 7.30
CA LEU A 122 -17.68 -11.83 7.91
C LEU A 122 -16.73 -10.64 7.90
N LYS A 123 -15.94 -10.50 8.97
CA LYS A 123 -14.83 -9.56 9.02
C LYS A 123 -13.67 -10.10 8.20
N CYS A 124 -12.79 -9.21 7.74
CA CYS A 124 -11.65 -9.59 6.90
C CYS A 124 -10.81 -10.72 7.53
N ARG A 125 -10.62 -10.67 8.86
CA ARG A 125 -9.81 -11.64 9.61
C ARG A 125 -10.53 -12.94 9.97
N ASP A 126 -11.82 -13.07 9.67
CA ASP A 126 -12.52 -14.35 9.79
C ASP A 126 -12.06 -15.31 8.68
N CYS A 127 -11.73 -14.79 7.50
CA CYS A 127 -11.20 -15.56 6.37
C CYS A 127 -9.68 -15.41 6.19
N HIS A 128 -9.13 -14.21 6.31
CA HIS A 128 -7.70 -13.95 6.04
C HIS A 128 -6.81 -14.29 7.25
N GLN A 129 -6.73 -15.59 7.54
CA GLN A 129 -5.95 -16.18 8.62
C GLN A 129 -4.83 -17.06 8.07
N ALA A 130 -3.70 -17.09 8.77
CA ALA A 130 -2.55 -17.89 8.38
C ALA A 130 -2.90 -19.37 8.17
N GLN A 131 -3.81 -19.96 8.96
CA GLN A 131 -4.15 -21.38 8.84
C GLN A 131 -4.71 -21.76 7.46
N PHE A 132 -5.49 -20.88 6.82
CA PHE A 132 -6.13 -21.10 5.53
C PHE A 132 -5.23 -20.79 4.31
N ILE A 133 -3.97 -20.42 4.56
CA ILE A 133 -2.97 -20.21 3.50
C ILE A 133 -2.33 -21.55 3.14
N LEU A 134 -2.29 -21.89 1.85
CA LEU A 134 -1.72 -23.14 1.35
C LEU A 134 -0.19 -23.05 1.19
N GLU A 135 0.28 -22.15 0.30
CA GLU A 135 1.70 -21.96 -0.01
C GLU A 135 2.41 -21.03 0.99
N LYS A 136 2.32 -21.34 2.29
CA LYS A 136 2.87 -20.52 3.38
C LYS A 136 4.36 -20.22 3.18
N ASP A 137 5.13 -21.22 2.78
CA ASP A 137 6.58 -21.11 2.68
C ASP A 137 7.01 -20.20 1.52
N LYS A 138 6.28 -20.22 0.40
CA LYS A 138 6.51 -19.30 -0.72
C LYS A 138 6.30 -17.84 -0.30
N LEU A 139 5.23 -17.57 0.46
CA LEU A 139 4.96 -16.23 0.98
C LEU A 139 6.02 -15.79 2.00
N ARG A 140 6.48 -16.71 2.87
CA ARG A 140 7.59 -16.42 3.81
C ARG A 140 8.90 -16.11 3.11
N GLN A 141 9.25 -16.87 2.07
CA GLN A 141 10.43 -16.60 1.23
C GLN A 141 10.37 -15.21 0.57
N GLN A 142 9.15 -14.67 0.40
CA GLN A 142 8.90 -13.32 -0.12
C GLN A 142 8.71 -12.28 1.01
N ASN A 143 9.18 -12.59 2.22
CA ASN A 143 9.11 -11.74 3.41
C ASN A 143 7.69 -11.25 3.76
N LYS A 144 6.68 -12.10 3.53
CA LYS A 144 5.30 -11.79 3.91
C LYS A 144 4.96 -12.33 5.29
N ASP A 145 4.45 -11.44 6.12
CA ASP A 145 3.81 -11.80 7.39
C ASP A 145 2.45 -12.44 7.12
N LEU A 146 2.33 -13.73 7.43
CA LEU A 146 1.11 -14.52 7.22
C LEU A 146 -0.07 -14.06 8.07
N ASN A 147 0.17 -13.33 9.17
CA ASN A 147 -0.89 -12.80 10.03
C ASN A 147 -1.43 -11.45 9.53
N ARG A 148 -0.68 -10.77 8.65
CA ARG A 148 -1.05 -9.46 8.11
C ARG A 148 -1.45 -9.51 6.65
N THR A 149 -0.91 -10.44 5.88
CA THR A 149 -1.19 -10.59 4.45
C THR A 149 -2.66 -10.92 4.17
N PHE A 150 -3.14 -10.50 3.00
CA PHE A 150 -4.42 -10.92 2.41
C PHE A 150 -4.23 -11.94 1.28
N LEU A 151 -2.99 -12.36 1.01
CA LEU A 151 -2.63 -13.27 -0.08
C LEU A 151 -2.64 -14.74 0.37
N GLY A 152 -2.80 -15.64 -0.60
CA GLY A 152 -2.59 -17.09 -0.42
C GLY A 152 -3.79 -17.86 0.13
N LEU A 153 -4.92 -17.18 0.36
CA LEU A 153 -6.18 -17.84 0.70
C LEU A 153 -6.73 -18.57 -0.52
N GLN A 154 -7.11 -19.83 -0.36
CA GLN A 154 -7.73 -20.61 -1.41
C GLN A 154 -9.26 -20.50 -1.33
N GLN A 155 -9.91 -20.42 -2.50
CA GLN A 155 -11.33 -20.10 -2.65
C GLN A 155 -12.26 -21.32 -2.53
N MET A 156 -11.71 -22.51 -2.32
CA MET A 156 -12.50 -23.74 -2.21
C MET A 156 -13.23 -23.82 -0.87
N CYS A 157 -14.48 -24.26 -0.90
CA CYS A 157 -15.36 -24.38 0.27
C CYS A 157 -14.70 -25.21 1.39
N LEU A 158 -14.05 -26.31 1.00
CA LEU A 158 -13.45 -27.29 1.90
C LEU A 158 -12.24 -26.77 2.70
N ASN A 159 -11.72 -25.60 2.38
CA ASN A 159 -10.64 -25.01 3.18
C ASN A 159 -11.11 -24.50 4.53
N CYS A 160 -12.39 -24.14 4.62
CA CYS A 160 -13.00 -23.63 5.84
C CYS A 160 -14.12 -24.57 6.33
N HIS A 161 -14.77 -25.29 5.43
CA HIS A 161 -15.85 -26.20 5.74
C HIS A 161 -15.39 -27.66 5.69
N ARG A 162 -16.03 -28.49 6.51
CA ARG A 162 -15.89 -29.95 6.39
C ARG A 162 -16.68 -30.42 5.18
N ASP A 163 -16.22 -31.50 4.57
CA ASP A 163 -17.00 -32.17 3.54
C ASP A 163 -18.20 -32.90 4.16
N GLU A 164 -19.37 -32.26 4.09
CA GLU A 164 -20.64 -32.85 4.56
C GLU A 164 -21.06 -34.07 3.72
N HIS A 165 -20.49 -34.24 2.52
CA HIS A 165 -20.76 -35.38 1.63
C HIS A 165 -19.88 -36.59 1.93
N ARG A 166 -18.99 -36.52 2.94
CA ARG A 166 -18.21 -37.66 3.43
C ARG A 166 -17.45 -38.42 2.32
N ALA A 167 -16.80 -37.66 1.43
CA ALA A 167 -16.04 -38.16 0.28
C ALA A 167 -16.87 -38.95 -0.76
N GLN A 168 -18.20 -38.82 -0.75
CA GLN A 168 -19.07 -39.44 -1.75
C GLN A 168 -19.09 -38.66 -3.08
N LEU A 169 -18.67 -37.41 -3.08
CA LEU A 169 -18.55 -36.57 -4.27
C LEU A 169 -17.07 -36.37 -4.65
N SER A 170 -16.81 -36.32 -5.95
CA SER A 170 -15.48 -35.95 -6.45
C SER A 170 -15.16 -34.48 -6.13
N SER A 171 -13.88 -34.12 -6.09
CA SER A 171 -13.41 -32.75 -5.83
C SER A 171 -13.89 -31.71 -6.86
N LYS A 172 -14.48 -32.14 -7.98
CA LYS A 172 -15.11 -31.25 -8.98
C LYS A 172 -16.54 -30.85 -8.60
N CYS A 173 -17.14 -31.51 -7.62
CA CYS A 173 -18.51 -31.30 -7.16
C CYS A 173 -18.57 -30.74 -5.72
N LEU A 174 -17.41 -30.36 -5.17
CA LEU A 174 -17.18 -29.80 -3.83
C LEU A 174 -16.53 -28.41 -3.96
#